data_AF-A0A7J3F9S3-F1
#
_entry.id   AF-A0A7J3F9S3-F1
#
_cell.length_a   1.000
_cell.length_b   1.000
_cell.length_c   1.000
_cell.angle_alpha   90.00
_cell.angle_beta   90.00
_cell.angle_gamma   90.00
#
_symmetry.space_group_name_H-M   'P 1'
#
loop_
_entity.id
_entity.type
_entity.pdbx_description
1 polymer ?
#
loop_
_entity_poly.entity_id
_entity_poly.type
_entity_poly.pdbx_seq_one_letter_code
_entity_poly.pdbx_strand_id
1 'polypeptide(L)'
;DNIEEIISTGLSVIPRKCRLAEAINDVLRWSGQLGNWKDALNRIYGKYGSYHPVHTINNAAIVAMGLLYGEGDYERSITIAVMGGLDTDCNGATVGSIIGVMLGAKALPEKWIKPLNDTIESYVIGYNNSRISELAERTLKIAGKTLRL
;
A
#
# COMPACT_ATOMS: atom_id res chain seq x y z
N ASP A 1 2.75 -12.31 -8.17
CA ASP A 1 2.57 -12.59 -6.73
C ASP A 1 3.85 -12.47 -5.90
N ASN A 2 4.87 -11.73 -6.37
CA ASN A 2 6.10 -11.48 -5.63
C ASN A 2 6.16 -9.99 -5.21
N ILE A 3 6.31 -9.73 -3.91
CA ILE A 3 6.33 -8.37 -3.35
C ILE A 3 7.53 -7.55 -3.87
N GLU A 4 8.72 -8.16 -3.96
CA GLU A 4 9.90 -7.46 -4.45
C GLU A 4 9.78 -7.10 -5.93
N GLU A 5 9.13 -7.96 -6.72
CA GLU A 5 8.83 -7.69 -8.13
C GLU A 5 7.85 -6.51 -8.27
N ILE A 6 6.82 -6.44 -7.42
CA ILE A 6 5.88 -5.32 -7.39
C ILE A 6 6.60 -4.01 -7.05
N ILE A 7 7.43 -4.02 -6.02
CA ILE A 7 8.19 -2.83 -5.60
C ILE A 7 9.18 -2.41 -6.69
N SER A 8 9.93 -3.35 -7.27
CA SER A 8 10.90 -3.06 -8.33
C SER A 8 10.23 -2.56 -9.62
N THR A 9 9.02 -3.05 -9.94
CA THR A 9 8.19 -2.50 -11.03
C THR A 9 7.85 -1.04 -10.77
N GLY A 10 7.42 -0.69 -9.54
CA GLY A 10 7.17 0.70 -9.15
C GLY A 10 8.42 1.59 -9.21
N LEU A 11 9.59 1.06 -8.82
CA LEU A 11 10.87 1.75 -8.95
C LEU A 11 11.26 2.01 -10.41
N SER A 12 10.86 1.13 -11.34
CA SER A 12 11.24 1.25 -12.75
C SER A 12 10.64 2.47 -13.47
N VAL A 13 9.57 3.04 -12.94
CA VAL A 13 8.82 4.15 -13.54
C VAL A 13 9.14 5.52 -12.93
N ILE A 14 10.13 5.59 -12.03
CA ILE A 14 10.59 6.85 -11.42
C ILE A 14 12.09 7.08 -11.67
N PRO A 15 12.59 8.34 -11.56
CA PRO A 15 14.02 8.60 -11.74
C PRO A 15 14.87 7.86 -10.70
N ARG A 16 15.83 7.06 -11.16
CA ARG A 16 16.67 6.17 -10.31
C ARG A 16 17.41 6.88 -9.17
N LYS A 17 17.68 8.18 -9.30
CA LYS A 17 18.44 8.99 -8.32
C LYS A 17 17.56 9.98 -7.54
N CYS A 18 16.24 9.79 -7.51
CA CYS A 18 15.36 10.62 -6.68
C CYS A 18 15.31 10.13 -5.22
N ARG A 19 14.91 11.02 -4.31
CA ARG A 19 14.81 10.70 -2.88
C ARG A 19 13.78 9.61 -2.56
N LEU A 20 12.74 9.48 -3.38
CA LEU A 20 11.76 8.39 -3.23
C LEU A 20 12.39 7.04 -3.58
N ALA A 21 13.11 6.94 -4.69
CA ALA A 21 13.83 5.73 -5.07
C ALA A 21 14.87 5.35 -4.00
N GLU A 22 15.60 6.32 -3.43
CA GLU A 22 16.52 6.09 -2.32
C GLU A 22 15.81 5.46 -1.11
N ALA A 23 14.68 6.05 -0.67
CA ALA A 23 13.94 5.56 0.48
C ALA A 23 13.43 4.13 0.31
N ILE A 24 12.87 3.81 -0.86
CA ILE A 24 12.37 2.46 -1.15
C ILE A 24 13.53 1.45 -1.22
N ASN A 25 14.64 1.79 -1.88
CA ASN A 25 15.82 0.91 -1.94
C ASN A 25 16.45 0.67 -0.57
N ASP A 26 16.43 1.68 0.31
CA ASP A 26 16.89 1.52 1.68
C ASP A 26 16.03 0.52 2.46
N VAL A 27 14.70 0.60 2.33
CA VAL A 27 13.79 -0.32 3.00
C VAL A 27 13.94 -1.74 2.44
N LEU A 28 14.08 -1.92 1.12
CA LEU A 28 14.41 -3.21 0.51
C LEU A 28 15.69 -3.80 1.12
N ARG A 29 16.77 -3.01 1.17
CA ARG A 29 18.04 -3.44 1.76
C ARG A 29 17.91 -3.80 3.23
N TRP A 30 17.20 -2.97 4.02
CA TRP A 30 16.98 -3.24 5.43
C TRP A 30 16.12 -4.49 5.66
N SER A 31 15.15 -4.76 4.80
CA SER A 31 14.32 -5.97 4.88
C SER A 31 15.12 -7.26 4.75
N GLY A 32 16.15 -7.28 3.90
CA GLY A 32 17.08 -8.41 3.77
C GLY A 32 18.11 -8.51 4.90
N GLN A 33 18.22 -7.51 5.77
CA GLN A 33 19.22 -7.45 6.85
C GLN A 33 18.62 -7.58 8.26
N LEU A 34 17.39 -7.12 8.44
CA LEU A 34 16.73 -7.00 9.74
C LEU A 34 15.58 -8.00 9.81
N GLY A 35 15.59 -8.88 10.82
CA GLY A 35 14.61 -9.95 10.97
C GLY A 35 13.22 -9.52 11.46
N ASN A 36 13.00 -8.24 11.77
CA ASN A 36 11.69 -7.73 12.17
C ASN A 36 11.43 -6.31 11.68
N TRP A 37 10.15 -5.99 11.47
CA TRP A 37 9.72 -4.70 10.93
C TRP A 37 9.94 -3.53 11.89
N LYS A 38 9.99 -3.76 13.21
CA LYS A 38 10.21 -2.67 14.19
C LYS A 38 11.61 -2.09 14.08
N ASP A 39 12.61 -2.93 13.81
CA ASP A 39 13.98 -2.47 13.56
C ASP A 39 14.08 -1.70 12.24
N ALA A 40 13.38 -2.17 11.19
CA ALA A 40 13.27 -1.41 9.94
C ALA A 40 12.55 -0.06 10.16
N LEU A 41 11.51 -0.03 10.97
CA LEU A 41 10.80 1.19 11.35
C LEU A 41 11.73 2.18 12.06
N ASN A 42 12.53 1.71 13.00
CA ASN A 42 13.54 2.55 13.68
C ASN A 42 14.54 3.16 12.67
N ARG A 43 14.94 2.42 11.64
CA ARG A 43 15.78 2.96 10.55
C ARG A 43 15.04 3.99 9.71
N ILE A 44 13.76 3.75 9.38
CA ILE A 44 12.92 4.69 8.64
C ILE A 44 12.77 5.99 9.43
N TYR A 45 12.41 5.95 10.71
CA TYR A 45 12.32 7.16 11.53
C TYR A 45 13.66 7.85 11.71
N GLY A 46 14.75 7.10 11.90
CA GLY A 46 16.08 7.67 12.05
C GLY A 46 16.56 8.43 10.80
N LYS A 47 16.23 7.94 9.60
CA LYS A 47 16.69 8.55 8.34
C LYS A 47 15.67 9.51 7.71
N TYR A 48 14.38 9.21 7.81
CA TYR A 48 13.28 9.89 7.12
C TYR A 48 12.25 10.51 8.08
N GLY A 49 12.39 10.34 9.40
CA GLY A 49 11.42 10.85 10.38
C GLY A 49 11.40 12.37 10.55
N SER A 50 12.37 13.11 10.00
CA SER A 50 12.38 14.57 10.01
C SER A 50 11.46 15.22 8.97
N TYR A 51 10.96 14.44 8.01
CA TYR A 51 9.94 14.92 7.07
C TYR A 51 8.61 15.15 7.79
N HIS A 52 7.77 16.02 7.21
CA HIS A 52 6.42 16.24 7.70
C HIS A 52 5.65 14.89 7.81
N PRO A 53 4.76 14.71 8.81
CA PRO A 53 4.08 13.43 9.01
C PRO A 53 3.30 12.89 7.80
N VAL A 54 2.75 13.75 6.95
CA VAL A 54 2.06 13.35 5.69
C VAL A 54 2.94 13.44 4.44
N HIS A 55 4.26 13.54 4.59
CA HIS A 55 5.17 13.67 3.45
C HIS A 55 5.27 12.34 2.68
N THR A 56 5.49 12.38 1.36
CA THR A 56 5.48 11.16 0.54
C THR A 56 6.62 10.20 0.87
N ILE A 57 7.82 10.69 1.17
CA ILE A 57 9.02 9.83 1.32
C ILE A 57 8.94 8.88 2.53
N ASN A 58 8.65 9.40 3.72
CA ASN A 58 8.57 8.61 4.95
C ASN A 58 7.34 7.68 4.93
N ASN A 59 6.21 8.13 4.39
CA ASN A 59 5.03 7.27 4.22
C ASN A 59 5.25 6.17 3.17
N ALA A 60 5.86 6.46 2.03
CA ALA A 60 6.20 5.42 1.04
C ALA A 60 7.20 4.38 1.60
N ALA A 61 8.10 4.79 2.51
CA ALA A 61 8.97 3.86 3.21
C ALA A 61 8.19 2.94 4.17
N ILE A 62 7.19 3.47 4.89
CA ILE A 62 6.28 2.66 5.72
C ILE A 62 5.46 1.69 4.86
N VAL A 63 4.93 2.14 3.71
CA VAL A 63 4.21 1.27 2.76
C VAL A 63 5.10 0.12 2.30
N ALA A 64 6.33 0.40 1.86
CA ALA A 64 7.27 -0.65 1.45
C ALA A 64 7.57 -1.63 2.60
N MET A 65 7.75 -1.13 3.83
CA MET A 65 7.95 -1.97 5.01
C MET A 65 6.73 -2.88 5.28
N GLY A 66 5.51 -2.33 5.19
CA GLY A 66 4.28 -3.10 5.36
C GLY A 66 4.13 -4.22 4.33
N LEU A 67 4.49 -3.96 3.07
CA LEU A 67 4.49 -4.98 2.02
C LEU A 67 5.54 -6.07 2.30
N LEU A 68 6.79 -5.69 2.59
CA LEU A 68 7.90 -6.64 2.71
C LEU A 68 7.78 -7.54 3.93
N TYR A 69 7.45 -6.98 5.10
CA TYR A 69 7.30 -7.73 6.34
C TYR A 69 5.90 -8.32 6.54
N GLY A 70 4.96 -7.96 5.66
CA GLY A 70 3.62 -8.53 5.60
C GLY A 70 3.57 -9.93 5.01
N GLU A 71 4.61 -10.35 4.27
CA GLU A 71 4.77 -11.71 3.74
C GLU A 71 3.58 -12.18 2.87
N GLY A 72 2.88 -11.23 2.23
CA GLY A 72 1.72 -11.50 1.40
C GLY A 72 0.41 -11.72 2.18
N ASP A 73 0.46 -11.74 3.51
CA ASP A 73 -0.74 -11.81 4.35
C ASP A 73 -1.42 -10.44 4.46
N TYR A 74 -2.70 -10.37 4.12
CA TYR A 74 -3.45 -9.11 4.06
C TYR A 74 -3.45 -8.37 5.40
N GLU A 75 -3.81 -9.07 6.48
CA GLU A 75 -3.94 -8.49 7.81
C GLU A 75 -2.61 -8.00 8.35
N ARG A 76 -1.60 -8.86 8.30
CA ARG A 76 -0.25 -8.55 8.76
C ARG A 76 0.29 -7.35 8.00
N SER A 77 0.11 -7.30 6.69
CA SER A 77 0.58 -6.19 5.85
C SER A 77 -0.06 -4.86 6.25
N ILE A 78 -1.40 -4.79 6.32
CA ILE A 78 -2.09 -3.53 6.66
C ILE A 78 -1.84 -3.10 8.11
N THR A 79 -1.76 -4.06 9.05
CA THR A 79 -1.53 -3.73 10.46
C THR A 79 -0.11 -3.26 10.70
N ILE A 80 0.90 -3.84 10.03
CA ILE A 80 2.28 -3.32 10.07
C ILE A 80 2.33 -1.88 9.53
N ALA A 81 1.66 -1.60 8.41
CA ALA A 81 1.61 -0.26 7.84
C ALA A 81 0.97 0.77 8.80
N VAL A 82 -0.17 0.42 9.40
CA VAL A 82 -0.87 1.29 10.37
C VAL A 82 -0.06 1.47 11.65
N MET A 83 0.53 0.40 12.19
CA MET A 83 1.41 0.49 13.37
C MET A 83 2.72 1.24 13.10
N GLY A 84 3.08 1.43 11.82
CA GLY A 84 4.19 2.28 11.39
C GLY A 84 3.99 3.76 11.71
N GLY A 85 2.76 4.21 11.98
CA GLY A 85 2.44 5.60 12.31
C GLY A 85 2.42 6.52 11.08
N LEU A 86 2.66 7.81 11.31
CA LEU A 86 2.59 8.88 10.30
C LEU A 86 1.18 9.00 9.68
N ASP A 87 1.06 8.86 8.35
CA ASP A 87 -0.19 8.97 7.61
C ASP A 87 -0.89 7.61 7.53
N THR A 88 -1.42 7.15 8.66
CA THR A 88 -1.79 5.74 8.88
C THR A 88 -2.92 5.25 7.97
N ASP A 89 -3.88 6.11 7.66
CA ASP A 89 -4.98 5.83 6.74
C ASP A 89 -4.46 5.63 5.31
N CYS A 90 -3.64 6.55 4.80
CA CYS A 90 -3.01 6.44 3.48
C CYS A 90 -2.10 5.21 3.37
N ASN A 91 -1.28 4.96 4.40
CA ASN A 91 -0.35 3.84 4.42
C ASN A 91 -1.10 2.50 4.43
N GLY A 92 -2.08 2.36 5.31
CA GLY A 92 -2.93 1.17 5.40
C GLY A 92 -3.72 0.93 4.12
N ALA A 93 -4.35 1.97 3.56
CA ALA A 93 -5.11 1.88 2.31
C ALA A 93 -4.23 1.49 1.13
N THR A 94 -3.02 2.07 1.02
CA THR A 94 -2.09 1.77 -0.07
C THR A 94 -1.62 0.31 0.00
N VAL A 95 -1.16 -0.14 1.17
CA VAL A 95 -0.74 -1.54 1.37
C VAL A 95 -1.90 -2.51 1.13
N GLY A 96 -3.08 -2.21 1.67
CA GLY A 96 -4.28 -3.02 1.49
C GLY A 96 -4.70 -3.13 0.02
N SER A 97 -4.60 -2.04 -0.75
CA SER A 97 -4.91 -2.09 -2.19
C SER A 97 -3.97 -3.00 -2.97
N ILE A 98 -2.66 -2.96 -2.68
CA ILE A 98 -1.66 -3.77 -3.38
C ILE A 98 -1.84 -5.25 -3.03
N ILE A 99 -1.92 -5.58 -1.74
CA ILE A 99 -2.10 -6.98 -1.30
C ILE A 99 -3.48 -7.50 -1.73
N GLY A 100 -4.52 -6.66 -1.70
CA GLY A 100 -5.85 -7.03 -2.16
C GLY A 100 -5.91 -7.37 -3.65
N VAL A 101 -5.17 -6.64 -4.50
CA VAL A 101 -5.02 -7.00 -5.92
C VAL A 101 -4.25 -8.31 -6.07
N MET A 102 -3.18 -8.52 -5.30
CA MET A 102 -2.39 -9.76 -5.34
C MET A 102 -3.23 -11.00 -4.97
N LEU A 103 -4.03 -10.91 -3.91
CA LEU A 103 -4.84 -12.04 -3.42
C LEU A 103 -6.14 -12.21 -4.20
N GLY A 104 -6.67 -11.12 -4.76
CA GLY A 104 -8.00 -11.04 -5.34
C GLY A 104 -9.11 -10.90 -4.29
N ALA A 105 -10.19 -10.22 -4.66
CA ALA A 105 -11.26 -9.83 -3.74
C ALA A 105 -11.91 -11.00 -2.96
N LYS A 106 -11.98 -12.20 -3.56
CA LYS A 106 -12.56 -13.39 -2.93
C LYS A 106 -11.71 -13.99 -1.80
N ALA A 107 -10.41 -13.67 -1.77
CA ALA A 107 -9.48 -14.18 -0.76
C ALA A 107 -9.29 -13.22 0.42
N LEU A 108 -9.93 -12.04 0.39
CA LEU A 108 -9.82 -11.06 1.47
C LEU A 108 -10.53 -11.56 2.75
N PRO A 109 -9.94 -11.40 3.94
CA PRO A 109 -10.55 -11.89 5.17
C PRO A 109 -11.86 -11.15 5.50
N GLU A 110 -12.93 -11.90 5.75
CA GLU A 110 -14.27 -11.33 5.99
C GLU A 110 -14.30 -10.28 7.10
N LYS A 111 -13.53 -10.47 8.17
CA LYS A 111 -13.51 -9.53 9.30
C LYS A 111 -13.06 -8.11 8.92
N TRP A 112 -12.31 -7.95 7.83
CA TRP A 112 -11.88 -6.65 7.32
C TRP A 112 -12.85 -6.05 6.30
N ILE A 113 -13.48 -6.89 5.47
CA ILE A 113 -14.33 -6.40 4.37
C ILE A 113 -15.82 -6.30 4.74
N LYS A 114 -16.31 -7.21 5.59
CA LYS A 114 -17.73 -7.28 5.98
C LYS A 114 -18.21 -6.00 6.68
N PRO A 115 -17.44 -5.37 7.59
CA PRO A 115 -17.89 -4.13 8.25
C PRO A 115 -18.10 -2.95 7.29
N LEU A 116 -17.49 -2.98 6.09
CA LEU A 116 -17.63 -1.92 5.10
C LEU A 116 -19.01 -1.95 4.40
N ASN A 117 -19.76 -3.04 4.52
CA ASN A 117 -21.08 -3.24 3.89
C ASN A 117 -21.11 -2.91 2.39
N ASP A 118 -19.98 -3.14 1.70
CA ASP A 118 -19.81 -2.80 0.27
C ASP A 118 -20.26 -1.37 -0.08
N THR A 119 -20.13 -0.41 0.84
CA THR A 119 -20.68 0.94 0.69
C THR A 119 -19.60 1.99 0.88
N ILE A 120 -19.64 3.06 0.08
CA ILE A 120 -18.80 4.25 0.27
C ILE A 120 -19.66 5.52 0.29
N GLU A 121 -19.45 6.33 1.32
CA GLU A 121 -19.97 7.69 1.36
C GLU A 121 -19.01 8.64 0.65
N SER A 122 -19.55 9.52 -0.19
CA SER A 122 -18.74 10.39 -1.04
C SER A 122 -19.38 11.75 -1.20
N TYR A 123 -18.56 12.79 -1.15
CA TYR A 123 -18.96 14.16 -1.49
C TYR A 123 -19.00 14.42 -3.01
N VAL A 124 -18.63 13.43 -3.83
CA VAL A 124 -18.73 13.56 -5.28
C VAL A 124 -20.21 13.51 -5.68
N ILE A 125 -20.70 14.60 -6.25
CA ILE A 125 -22.10 14.75 -6.67
C ILE A 125 -22.50 13.58 -7.59
N GLY A 126 -23.60 12.91 -7.24
CA GLY A 126 -24.11 11.75 -7.99
C GLY A 126 -23.46 10.41 -7.66
N TYR A 127 -22.49 10.37 -6.72
CA TYR A 127 -21.80 9.15 -6.31
C TYR A 127 -21.82 8.89 -4.80
N ASN A 128 -22.61 9.65 -4.04
CA ASN A 128 -22.81 9.33 -2.63
C ASN A 128 -23.53 7.97 -2.47
N ASN A 129 -23.15 7.18 -1.47
CA ASN A 129 -23.64 5.82 -1.22
C ASN A 129 -23.41 4.85 -2.39
N SER A 130 -22.32 5.03 -3.14
CA SER A 130 -21.92 4.07 -4.17
C SER A 130 -21.51 2.73 -3.53
N ARG A 131 -21.59 1.64 -4.28
CA ARG A 131 -21.00 0.36 -3.86
C ARG A 131 -19.54 0.26 -4.23
N ILE A 132 -18.72 -0.29 -3.33
CA ILE A 132 -17.28 -0.48 -3.60
C ILE A 132 -17.10 -1.43 -4.80
N SER A 133 -17.85 -2.53 -4.83
CA SER A 133 -17.91 -3.50 -5.93
C SER A 133 -18.25 -2.87 -7.27
N GLU A 134 -19.28 -2.02 -7.30
CA GLU A 134 -19.72 -1.33 -8.52
C GLU A 134 -18.65 -0.35 -9.04
N LEU A 135 -17.96 0.36 -8.15
CA LEU A 135 -16.85 1.24 -8.54
C LEU A 135 -15.69 0.43 -9.13
N ALA A 136 -15.39 -0.75 -8.58
CA ALA A 136 -14.38 -1.65 -9.13
C ALA A 136 -14.77 -2.17 -10.53
N GLU A 137 -16.01 -2.61 -10.73
CA GLU A 137 -16.53 -3.06 -12.03
C GLU A 137 -16.50 -1.96 -13.09
N ARG A 138 -16.88 -0.72 -12.71
CA ARG A 138 -16.81 0.43 -13.60
C ARG A 138 -15.37 0.74 -14.01
N THR A 139 -14.43 0.64 -13.08
CA THR A 139 -12.99 0.84 -13.34
C THR A 139 -12.48 -0.22 -14.31
N LEU A 140 -12.84 -1.49 -14.10
CA LEU A 140 -12.48 -2.60 -15.00
C LEU A 140 -13.03 -2.39 -16.42
N LYS A 141 -14.29 -1.95 -16.55
CA LYS A 141 -14.92 -1.66 -17.85
C LYS A 141 -14.18 -0.57 -18.63
N ILE A 142 -13.65 0.45 -17.94
CA ILE A 142 -12.84 1.50 -18.57
C ILE A 142 -11.47 0.94 -18.93
N ALA A 143 -10.83 0.19 -18.03
CA ALA A 143 -9.53 -0.42 -18.26
C ALA A 143 -9.54 -1.34 -19.50
N GLY A 144 -10.57 -2.17 -19.69
CA GLY A 144 -10.68 -3.03 -20.88
C GLY A 144 -10.72 -2.25 -22.19
N LYS A 145 -11.36 -1.08 -22.21
CA LYS A 145 -11.39 -0.22 -23.41
C LYS A 145 -10.02 0.43 -23.71
N THR A 146 -9.30 0.83 -22.67
CA THR A 146 -8.03 1.58 -22.81
C THR A 146 -6.84 0.66 -23.03
N LEU A 147 -6.76 -0.42 -22.27
CA LEU A 147 -5.62 -1.35 -22.26
C LEU A 147 -5.72 -2.44 -23.33
N ARG A 148 -6.84 -2.50 -24.08
CA ARG A 148 -7.17 -3.56 -25.05
C ARG A 148 -7.08 -4.96 -24.42
N LEU A 149 -7.57 -5.08 -23.19
CA LEU A 149 -7.76 -6.38 -22.52
C LEU A 149 -9.00 -7.08 -23.08
#